data_AF-A0A402AIJ8-F1
#
_entry.id   AF-A0A402AIJ8-F1
#
_cell.length_a   1.000
_cell.length_b   1.000
_cell.length_c   1.000
_cell.angle_alpha   90.00
_cell.angle_beta   90.00
_cell.angle_gamma   90.00
#
_symmetry.space_group_name_H-M   'P 1'
#
loop_
_entity.id
_entity.type
_entity.pdbx_description
1 polymer ?
#
loop_
_entity_poly.entity_id
_entity_poly.type
_entity_poly.pdbx_seq_one_letter_code
_entity_poly.pdbx_strand_id
1 'polypeptide(L)'
;MGSDNHMVQTPIRPGTRKKAKDIDSEVREYIQGLCKGVWPDDQPEDFGEWKDVIEDIERIFTKTQQATKSNAQKIAEQINKTITGLCKTDPALAELLNPPPTLDDIEIENEDISSFVELPEYAQLAPSLAEGACPWLDKYVRFSRMASPEAYDDYHVFTGLWALSVVNARRAYLPLGNERVYGNLMIALYGNSSLFAKSTTARVAKKMLIESGLGHLLGPDKPSPSKLLSNMAGKHIASDYSSLPIEKQELIRKKMTMPGQKGMYIDEIGKFIESALKKNSTNSEFVDILLTLDACPLSLLQIPRQGDQSRSYNPISPYWEG
;
A
#
# COMPACT_ATOMS: atom_id res chain seq x y z
N MET A 1 13.27 19.57 63.80
CA MET A 1 12.12 19.44 62.88
C MET A 1 12.47 20.23 61.62
N GLY A 2 12.65 19.69 60.43
CA GLY A 2 12.66 18.33 59.92
C GLY A 2 13.68 18.31 58.78
N SER A 3 14.40 17.21 58.68
CA SER A 3 15.54 16.98 57.79
C SER A 3 15.11 16.65 56.35
N ASP A 4 15.94 17.10 55.43
CA ASP A 4 15.95 16.82 54.00
C ASP A 4 15.76 15.33 53.66
N ASN A 5 14.92 15.06 52.65
CA ASN A 5 14.90 13.78 51.99
C ASN A 5 14.88 14.01 50.46
N HIS A 6 16.07 14.07 49.89
CA HIS A 6 16.32 13.95 48.46
C HIS A 6 15.98 12.52 48.00
N MET A 7 14.83 12.32 47.36
CA MET A 7 14.61 11.13 46.52
C MET A 7 15.12 11.42 45.10
N VAL A 8 16.32 10.92 44.83
CA VAL A 8 16.87 10.76 43.48
C VAL A 8 16.03 9.71 42.75
N GLN A 9 15.18 10.15 41.80
CA GLN A 9 14.53 9.23 40.87
C GLN A 9 15.59 8.69 39.89
N THR A 10 15.89 7.40 40.01
CA THR A 10 16.74 6.67 39.07
C THR A 10 16.00 6.52 37.74
N PRO A 11 16.65 6.74 36.57
CA PRO A 11 15.99 6.53 35.29
C PRO A 11 15.75 5.03 35.08
N ILE A 12 14.47 4.67 34.92
CA ILE A 12 14.02 3.35 34.50
C ILE A 12 14.63 3.08 33.12
N ARG A 13 15.45 2.03 33.01
CA ARG A 13 15.96 1.52 31.73
C ARG A 13 14.77 1.18 30.82
N PRO A 14 14.76 1.58 29.53
CA PRO A 14 13.73 1.13 28.60
C PRO A 14 13.94 -0.38 28.38
N GLY A 15 13.12 -1.18 29.06
CA GLY A 15 12.94 -2.57 28.70
C GLY A 15 12.45 -2.64 27.26
N THR A 16 13.15 -3.42 26.45
CA THR A 16 12.76 -3.84 25.11
C THR A 16 11.33 -4.38 25.19
N ARG A 17 10.34 -3.57 24.80
CA ARG A 17 9.00 -4.06 24.45
C ARG A 17 9.18 -4.98 23.24
N LYS A 18 9.33 -6.29 23.47
CA LYS A 18 8.98 -7.32 22.48
C LYS A 18 7.58 -6.93 21.99
N LYS A 19 7.43 -6.66 20.69
CA LYS A 19 6.11 -6.49 20.07
C LYS A 19 5.29 -7.72 20.48
N ALA A 20 4.05 -7.53 20.93
CA ALA A 20 3.10 -8.62 21.11
C ALA A 20 3.02 -9.34 19.76
N LYS A 21 3.72 -10.47 19.64
CA LYS A 21 3.60 -11.36 18.50
C LYS A 21 2.25 -12.04 18.63
N ASP A 22 1.61 -12.22 17.50
CA ASP A 22 0.36 -12.96 17.37
C ASP A 22 0.60 -14.42 17.84
N ILE A 23 -0.16 -14.88 18.84
CA ILE A 23 0.00 -16.21 19.47
C ILE A 23 -0.09 -17.30 18.40
N ASP A 24 -0.99 -17.14 17.44
CA ASP A 24 -1.20 -18.08 16.33
C ASP A 24 0.02 -18.16 15.41
N SER A 25 0.73 -17.04 15.22
CA SER A 25 1.96 -17.01 14.43
C SER A 25 3.10 -17.73 15.14
N GLU A 26 3.22 -17.58 16.46
CA GLU A 26 4.26 -18.27 17.26
C GLU A 26 4.00 -19.78 17.33
N VAL A 27 2.74 -20.17 17.54
CA VAL A 27 2.30 -21.56 17.54
C VAL A 27 2.56 -22.22 16.17
N ARG A 28 2.23 -21.53 15.08
CA ARG A 28 2.49 -22.01 13.71
C ARG A 28 3.97 -22.26 13.46
N GLU A 29 4.84 -21.31 13.80
CA GLU A 29 6.29 -21.47 13.65
C GLU A 29 6.81 -22.67 14.47
N TYR A 30 6.30 -22.84 15.68
CA TYR A 30 6.66 -23.95 16.56
C TYR A 30 6.27 -25.32 15.97
N ILE A 31 5.01 -25.47 15.53
CA ILE A 31 4.51 -26.71 14.91
C ILE A 31 5.29 -27.02 13.62
N GLN A 32 5.60 -26.01 12.79
CA GLN A 32 6.39 -26.19 11.58
C GLN A 32 7.82 -26.66 11.85
N GLY A 33 8.43 -26.25 12.96
CA GLY A 33 9.72 -26.77 13.41
C GLY A 33 9.64 -28.27 13.74
N LEU A 34 8.62 -28.67 14.50
CA LEU A 34 8.37 -30.09 14.82
C LEU A 34 8.12 -30.93 13.55
N CYS A 35 7.40 -30.39 12.57
CA CYS A 35 7.19 -31.04 11.25
C CYS A 35 8.49 -31.31 10.48
N LYS A 36 9.55 -30.56 10.75
CA LYS A 36 10.89 -30.75 10.17
C LYS A 36 11.74 -31.75 10.95
N GLY A 37 11.19 -32.34 12.02
CA GLY A 37 11.90 -33.27 12.90
C GLY A 37 12.91 -32.59 13.81
N VAL A 38 12.78 -31.28 14.02
CA VAL A 38 13.66 -30.47 14.88
C VAL A 38 12.83 -29.95 16.05
N TRP A 39 13.37 -30.05 17.26
CA TRP A 39 12.78 -29.40 18.42
C TRP A 39 13.16 -27.91 18.39
N PRO A 40 12.20 -26.97 18.27
CA PRO A 40 12.52 -25.55 18.24
C PRO A 40 13.11 -25.07 19.57
N ASP A 41 14.18 -24.27 19.54
CA ASP A 41 14.79 -23.69 20.75
C ASP A 41 13.92 -22.58 21.37
N ASP A 42 13.14 -21.88 20.52
CA ASP A 42 12.26 -20.79 20.92
C ASP A 42 10.83 -21.32 21.13
N GLN A 43 10.53 -21.79 22.34
CA GLN A 43 9.17 -22.19 22.71
C GLN A 43 8.32 -20.95 23.03
N PRO A 44 7.09 -20.84 22.48
CA PRO A 44 6.14 -19.80 22.89
C PRO A 44 5.90 -19.81 24.40
N GLU A 45 5.77 -18.62 25.01
CA GLU A 45 5.50 -18.48 26.46
C GLU A 45 4.07 -18.92 26.82
N ASP A 46 3.16 -18.85 25.86
CA ASP A 46 1.78 -19.30 25.96
C ASP A 46 1.33 -19.91 24.62
N PHE A 47 0.70 -21.07 24.67
CA PHE A 47 0.12 -21.76 23.52
C PHE A 47 -1.39 -21.49 23.38
N GLY A 48 -2.01 -20.80 24.34
CA GLY A 48 -3.43 -20.47 24.32
C GLY A 48 -4.31 -21.70 24.17
N GLU A 49 -5.23 -21.64 23.21
CA GLU A 49 -6.15 -22.74 22.88
C GLU A 49 -5.46 -23.94 22.21
N TRP A 50 -4.23 -23.78 21.71
CA TRP A 50 -3.48 -24.83 21.02
C TRP A 50 -2.71 -25.76 21.95
N LYS A 51 -2.74 -25.50 23.25
CA LYS A 51 -1.94 -26.22 24.25
C LYS A 51 -2.13 -27.74 24.17
N ASP A 52 -3.37 -28.20 24.17
CA ASP A 52 -3.68 -29.64 24.17
C ASP A 52 -3.21 -30.34 22.88
N VAL A 53 -3.36 -29.65 21.73
CA VAL A 53 -2.91 -30.12 20.42
C VAL A 53 -1.39 -30.24 20.39
N ILE A 54 -0.68 -29.25 20.93
CA ILE A 54 0.78 -29.21 20.95
C ILE A 54 1.33 -30.28 21.88
N GLU A 55 0.75 -30.47 23.07
CA GLU A 55 1.14 -31.53 24.00
C GLU A 55 1.03 -32.93 23.36
N ASP A 56 0.00 -33.17 22.53
CA ASP A 56 -0.15 -34.43 21.81
C ASP A 56 0.91 -34.59 20.69
N ILE A 57 1.24 -33.52 19.96
CA ILE A 57 2.30 -33.52 18.94
C ILE A 57 3.68 -33.75 19.59
N GLU A 58 4.00 -33.05 20.68
CA GLU A 58 5.26 -33.20 21.42
C GLU A 58 5.43 -34.63 21.99
N ARG A 59 4.34 -35.22 22.48
CA ARG A 59 4.32 -36.60 22.97
C ARG A 59 4.69 -37.59 21.86
N ILE A 60 4.18 -37.37 20.65
CA ILE A 60 4.48 -38.20 19.49
C ILE A 60 5.91 -37.96 18.99
N PHE A 61 6.38 -36.71 19.00
CA PHE A 61 7.77 -36.36 18.69
C PHE A 61 8.72 -37.15 19.60
N THR A 62 8.53 -37.07 20.91
CA THR A 62 9.39 -37.71 21.92
C THR A 62 9.39 -39.24 21.77
N LYS A 63 8.21 -39.85 21.60
CA LYS A 63 8.10 -41.31 21.37
C LYS A 63 8.82 -41.74 20.10
N THR A 64 8.70 -40.97 19.02
CA THR A 64 9.31 -41.30 17.73
C THR A 64 10.83 -41.10 17.78
N GLN A 65 11.30 -40.05 18.46
CA GLN A 65 12.73 -39.78 18.64
C GLN A 65 13.43 -40.92 19.39
N GLN A 66 12.82 -41.44 20.45
CA GLN A 66 13.32 -42.60 21.20
C GLN A 66 13.37 -43.88 20.35
N ALA A 67 12.32 -44.14 19.56
CA ALA A 67 12.23 -45.35 18.73
C ALA A 67 13.20 -45.33 17.52
N THR A 68 13.49 -44.15 16.97
CA THR A 68 14.23 -44.00 15.70
C THR A 68 15.68 -43.55 15.85
N LYS A 69 16.19 -43.45 17.09
CA LYS A 69 17.54 -42.94 17.41
C LYS A 69 17.81 -41.56 16.77
N SER A 70 16.85 -40.65 16.91
CA SER A 70 16.96 -39.26 16.40
C SER A 70 17.10 -39.14 14.87
N ASN A 71 16.50 -40.05 14.10
CA ASN A 71 16.38 -39.88 12.66
C ASN A 71 15.31 -38.81 12.36
N ALA A 72 15.75 -37.58 12.12
CA ALA A 72 14.89 -36.43 11.86
C ALA A 72 13.86 -36.67 10.73
N GLN A 73 14.24 -37.41 9.69
CA GLN A 73 13.35 -37.69 8.55
C GLN A 73 12.17 -38.59 8.95
N LYS A 74 12.41 -39.63 9.77
CA LYS A 74 11.35 -40.51 10.29
C LYS A 74 10.47 -39.82 11.33
N ILE A 75 11.05 -38.93 12.13
CA ILE A 75 10.31 -38.10 13.09
C ILE A 75 9.38 -37.15 12.33
N ALA A 76 9.90 -36.44 11.33
CA ALA A 76 9.12 -35.57 10.45
C ALA A 76 7.96 -36.33 9.78
N GLU A 77 8.21 -37.52 9.22
CA GLU A 77 7.18 -38.33 8.57
C GLU A 77 6.02 -38.68 9.52
N GLN A 78 6.35 -39.13 10.74
CA GLN A 78 5.34 -39.53 11.72
C GLN A 78 4.54 -38.34 12.27
N ILE A 79 5.19 -37.18 12.44
CA ILE A 79 4.54 -35.95 12.88
C ILE A 79 3.62 -35.41 11.79
N ASN A 80 4.08 -35.34 10.53
CA ASN A 80 3.26 -34.92 9.41
C ASN A 80 2.02 -35.81 9.25
N LYS A 81 2.16 -37.13 9.45
CA LYS A 81 1.02 -38.06 9.43
C LYS A 81 0.01 -37.77 10.54
N THR A 82 0.48 -37.44 11.74
CA THR A 82 -0.37 -37.11 12.89
C THR A 82 -1.10 -35.79 12.66
N ILE A 83 -0.38 -34.74 12.24
CA ILE A 83 -0.94 -33.42 11.95
C ILE A 83 -1.97 -33.51 10.84
N THR A 84 -1.69 -34.27 9.77
CA THR A 84 -2.67 -34.52 8.70
C THR A 84 -3.95 -35.19 9.23
N GLY A 85 -3.83 -36.05 10.26
CA GLY A 85 -4.97 -36.64 10.94
C GLY A 85 -5.76 -35.61 11.76
N LEU A 86 -5.06 -34.78 12.53
CA LEU A 86 -5.66 -33.75 13.38
C LEU A 86 -6.35 -32.65 12.56
N CYS A 87 -5.76 -32.21 11.45
CA CYS A 87 -6.37 -31.23 10.54
C CYS A 87 -7.67 -31.72 9.89
N LYS A 88 -7.91 -33.05 9.83
CA LYS A 88 -9.20 -33.60 9.35
C LYS A 88 -10.30 -33.49 10.39
N THR A 89 -9.94 -33.46 11.67
CA THR A 89 -10.88 -33.42 12.80
C THR A 89 -11.06 -32.03 13.36
N ASP A 90 -10.09 -31.14 13.16
CA ASP A 90 -10.08 -29.77 13.67
C ASP A 90 -9.84 -28.77 12.52
N PRO A 91 -10.91 -28.10 12.03
CA PRO A 91 -10.80 -27.07 11.00
C PRO A 91 -9.97 -25.86 11.41
N ALA A 92 -9.94 -25.51 12.70
CA ALA A 92 -9.18 -24.36 13.19
C ALA A 92 -7.68 -24.65 13.09
N LEU A 93 -7.26 -25.88 13.42
CA LEU A 93 -5.86 -26.30 13.23
C LEU A 93 -5.47 -26.30 11.74
N ALA A 94 -6.38 -26.71 10.87
CA ALA A 94 -6.16 -26.65 9.42
C ALA A 94 -5.96 -25.21 8.94
N GLU A 95 -6.77 -24.26 9.40
CA GLU A 95 -6.63 -22.83 9.11
C GLU A 95 -5.32 -22.24 9.69
N LEU A 96 -4.96 -22.64 10.91
CA LEU A 96 -3.72 -22.22 11.56
C LEU A 96 -2.48 -22.68 10.80
N LEU A 97 -2.49 -23.89 10.24
CA LEU A 97 -1.33 -24.46 9.55
C LEU A 97 -1.31 -24.18 8.05
N ASN A 98 -2.44 -23.74 7.48
CA ASN A 98 -2.47 -23.27 6.11
C ASN A 98 -1.61 -21.99 5.97
N PRO A 99 -0.66 -21.96 5.02
CA PRO A 99 -0.04 -20.70 4.66
C PRO A 99 -1.15 -19.74 4.20
N PRO A 100 -1.03 -18.41 4.47
CA PRO A 100 -1.91 -17.46 3.80
C PRO A 100 -1.81 -17.73 2.28
N PRO A 101 -2.94 -17.72 1.56
CA PRO A 101 -2.92 -17.98 0.12
C PRO A 101 -1.91 -17.05 -0.54
N THR A 102 -0.97 -17.65 -1.27
CA THR A 102 -0.13 -16.91 -2.19
C THR A 102 -0.95 -16.50 -3.40
N LEU A 103 -0.49 -15.53 -4.18
CA LEU A 103 -1.21 -15.15 -5.41
C LEU A 103 -1.28 -16.31 -6.42
N ASP A 104 -0.38 -17.28 -6.31
CA ASP A 104 -0.41 -18.52 -7.09
C ASP A 104 -1.48 -19.51 -6.59
N ASP A 105 -1.89 -19.40 -5.30
CA ASP A 105 -2.96 -20.21 -4.69
C ASP A 105 -4.35 -19.62 -4.92
N ILE A 106 -4.43 -18.37 -5.38
CA ILE A 106 -5.67 -17.85 -5.98
C ILE A 106 -5.75 -18.50 -7.36
N GLU A 107 -6.32 -19.70 -7.41
CA GLU A 107 -6.98 -20.14 -8.63
C GLU A 107 -8.03 -19.07 -8.93
N ILE A 108 -7.65 -18.11 -9.78
CA ILE A 108 -8.62 -17.37 -10.57
C ILE A 108 -9.27 -18.48 -11.35
N GLU A 109 -10.43 -18.96 -10.89
CA GLU A 109 -11.38 -19.62 -11.78
C GLU A 109 -11.36 -18.72 -13.01
N ASN A 110 -10.87 -19.25 -14.12
CA ASN A 110 -10.99 -18.59 -15.40
C ASN A 110 -12.49 -18.58 -15.70
N GLU A 111 -13.24 -17.75 -14.98
CA GLU A 111 -14.48 -17.19 -15.46
C GLU A 111 -14.05 -16.56 -16.78
N ASP A 112 -14.45 -17.26 -17.84
CA ASP A 112 -14.29 -16.85 -19.21
C ASP A 112 -14.55 -15.34 -19.23
N ILE A 113 -13.57 -14.51 -19.59
CA ILE A 113 -13.70 -13.04 -19.60
C ILE A 113 -14.90 -12.60 -20.48
N SER A 114 -15.47 -13.52 -21.26
CA SER A 114 -16.76 -13.37 -21.94
C SER A 114 -18.00 -13.28 -21.03
N SER A 115 -17.88 -13.50 -19.72
CA SER A 115 -18.99 -13.40 -18.75
C SER A 115 -19.33 -11.97 -18.35
N PHE A 116 -18.49 -10.98 -18.69
CA PHE A 116 -18.82 -9.57 -18.51
C PHE A 116 -19.92 -9.18 -19.50
N VAL A 117 -21.15 -9.14 -19.02
CA VAL A 117 -22.29 -8.64 -19.78
C VAL A 117 -22.06 -7.16 -20.06
N GLU A 118 -22.16 -6.76 -21.34
CA GLU A 118 -22.14 -5.34 -21.70
C GLU A 118 -23.20 -4.57 -20.92
N LEU A 119 -22.92 -3.29 -20.64
CA LEU A 119 -23.92 -2.44 -20.01
C LEU A 119 -25.21 -2.46 -20.85
N PRO A 120 -26.39 -2.61 -20.24
CA PRO A 120 -27.65 -2.52 -20.96
C PRO A 120 -27.74 -1.21 -21.76
N GLU A 121 -28.39 -1.23 -22.93
CA GLU A 121 -28.46 -0.07 -23.85
C GLU A 121 -28.90 1.23 -23.15
N TYR A 122 -29.84 1.14 -22.21
CA TYR A 122 -30.34 2.30 -21.45
C TYR A 122 -29.28 2.92 -20.50
N ALA A 123 -28.24 2.18 -20.13
CA ALA A 123 -27.15 2.62 -19.28
C ALA A 123 -25.90 3.02 -20.08
N GLN A 124 -25.90 2.79 -21.40
CA GLN A 124 -24.82 3.23 -22.28
C GLN A 124 -24.98 4.72 -22.57
N LEU A 125 -23.91 5.49 -22.31
CA LEU A 125 -23.86 6.90 -22.69
C LEU A 125 -23.49 7.00 -24.17
N ALA A 126 -24.17 7.88 -24.91
CA ALA A 126 -23.84 8.14 -26.30
C ALA A 126 -22.37 8.65 -26.41
N PRO A 127 -21.51 8.03 -27.25
CA PRO A 127 -20.10 8.43 -27.37
C PRO A 127 -19.90 9.91 -27.71
N SER A 128 -20.84 10.50 -28.46
CA SER A 128 -20.83 11.91 -28.83
C SER A 128 -20.90 12.87 -27.63
N LEU A 129 -21.36 12.41 -26.46
CA LEU A 129 -21.36 13.23 -25.23
C LEU A 129 -19.94 13.56 -24.74
N ALA A 130 -18.95 12.75 -25.11
CA ALA A 130 -17.56 12.99 -24.75
C ALA A 130 -16.86 13.97 -25.71
N GLU A 131 -17.44 14.24 -26.89
CA GLU A 131 -16.81 15.09 -27.91
C GLU A 131 -16.63 16.52 -27.42
N GLY A 132 -15.38 17.00 -27.41
CA GLY A 132 -15.04 18.34 -26.96
C GLY A 132 -15.20 18.57 -25.45
N ALA A 133 -15.54 17.54 -24.66
CA ALA A 133 -15.70 17.66 -23.22
C ALA A 133 -14.38 18.06 -22.52
N CYS A 134 -13.24 17.63 -23.07
CA CYS A 134 -11.93 18.02 -22.55
C CYS A 134 -10.91 18.26 -23.69
N PRO A 135 -10.85 19.49 -24.24
CA PRO A 135 -9.95 19.82 -25.34
C PRO A 135 -8.46 19.63 -25.00
N TRP A 136 -8.11 19.74 -23.72
CA TRP A 136 -6.75 19.44 -23.25
C TRP A 136 -6.44 17.96 -23.38
N LEU A 137 -7.36 17.08 -22.99
CA LEU A 137 -7.18 15.63 -23.08
C LEU A 137 -7.06 15.20 -24.55
N ASP A 138 -7.87 15.76 -25.44
CA ASP A 138 -7.78 15.50 -26.88
C ASP A 138 -6.42 15.88 -27.48
N LYS A 139 -5.83 16.98 -27.00
CA LYS A 139 -4.48 17.39 -27.39
C LYS A 139 -3.42 16.46 -26.77
N TYR A 140 -3.57 16.11 -25.50
CA TYR A 140 -2.68 15.20 -24.81
C TYR A 140 -2.66 13.82 -25.48
N VAL A 141 -3.81 13.24 -25.80
CA VAL A 141 -3.92 11.92 -26.44
C VAL A 141 -3.21 11.92 -27.79
N ARG A 142 -3.41 12.95 -28.63
CA ARG A 142 -2.68 13.11 -29.89
C ARG A 142 -1.16 13.18 -29.69
N PHE A 143 -0.71 13.97 -28.73
CA PHE A 143 0.70 14.06 -28.37
C PHE A 143 1.26 12.71 -27.86
N SER A 144 0.52 12.04 -27.00
CA SER A 144 0.90 10.77 -26.37
C SER A 144 1.00 9.64 -27.40
N ARG A 145 0.10 9.59 -28.38
CA ARG A 145 0.16 8.67 -29.54
C ARG A 145 1.42 8.88 -30.36
N MET A 146 1.81 10.13 -30.62
CA MET A 146 3.06 10.42 -31.33
C MET A 146 4.29 9.99 -30.53
N ALA A 147 4.24 10.13 -29.21
CA ALA A 147 5.36 9.78 -28.31
C ALA A 147 5.46 8.27 -28.02
N SER A 148 4.36 7.52 -28.14
CA SER A 148 4.30 6.08 -27.84
C SER A 148 3.30 5.36 -28.77
N PRO A 149 3.58 5.27 -30.08
CA PRO A 149 2.62 4.76 -31.08
C PRO A 149 2.28 3.27 -30.95
N GLU A 150 3.13 2.49 -30.28
CA GLU A 150 2.96 1.05 -30.05
C GLU A 150 2.10 0.73 -28.81
N ALA A 151 1.53 1.76 -28.17
CA ALA A 151 0.65 1.57 -27.03
C ALA A 151 -0.76 1.19 -27.46
N TYR A 152 -1.46 0.46 -26.61
CA TYR A 152 -2.90 0.29 -26.76
C TYR A 152 -3.59 1.65 -26.61
N ASP A 153 -4.58 1.93 -27.45
CA ASP A 153 -5.07 3.29 -27.67
C ASP A 153 -5.63 3.93 -26.39
N ASP A 154 -6.34 3.14 -25.57
CA ASP A 154 -6.94 3.64 -24.33
C ASP A 154 -5.90 4.02 -23.28
N TYR A 155 -4.66 3.48 -23.34
CA TYR A 155 -3.60 3.87 -22.42
C TYR A 155 -3.28 5.36 -22.51
N HIS A 156 -3.44 5.97 -23.69
CA HIS A 156 -3.23 7.41 -23.85
C HIS A 156 -4.31 8.21 -23.12
N VAL A 157 -5.56 7.78 -23.20
CA VAL A 157 -6.67 8.44 -22.50
C VAL A 157 -6.48 8.32 -21.00
N PHE A 158 -6.21 7.11 -20.51
CA PHE A 158 -6.05 6.83 -19.09
C PHE A 158 -4.86 7.55 -18.45
N THR A 159 -3.70 7.59 -19.13
CA THR A 159 -2.54 8.32 -18.61
C THR A 159 -2.75 9.84 -18.64
N GLY A 160 -3.56 10.35 -19.58
CA GLY A 160 -4.00 11.74 -19.62
C GLY A 160 -4.95 12.09 -18.48
N LEU A 161 -5.94 11.24 -18.19
CA LEU A 161 -6.85 11.39 -17.06
C LEU A 161 -6.08 11.37 -15.72
N TRP A 162 -5.12 10.46 -15.58
CA TRP A 162 -4.21 10.46 -14.43
C TRP A 162 -3.38 11.76 -14.33
N ALA A 163 -2.86 12.28 -15.44
CA ALA A 163 -2.16 13.56 -15.39
C ALA A 163 -3.07 14.71 -14.92
N LEU A 164 -4.33 14.75 -15.40
CA LEU A 164 -5.32 15.72 -14.95
C LEU A 164 -5.65 15.58 -13.46
N SER A 165 -5.78 14.35 -12.94
CA SER A 165 -6.02 14.15 -11.51
C SER A 165 -4.88 14.68 -10.64
N VAL A 166 -3.64 14.46 -11.07
CA VAL A 166 -2.44 14.99 -10.39
C VAL A 166 -2.44 16.52 -10.38
N VAL A 167 -2.72 17.14 -11.53
CA VAL A 167 -2.79 18.62 -11.64
C VAL A 167 -3.94 19.20 -10.83
N ASN A 168 -5.08 18.51 -10.79
CA ASN A 168 -6.24 18.90 -10.02
C ASN A 168 -5.89 19.00 -8.53
N ALA A 169 -5.07 18.08 -7.99
CA ALA A 169 -4.58 18.13 -6.61
C ALA A 169 -5.70 18.42 -5.59
N ARG A 170 -6.88 17.82 -5.81
CA ARG A 170 -8.13 17.98 -5.02
C ARG A 170 -8.71 19.41 -4.97
N ARG A 171 -8.41 20.25 -5.95
CA ARG A 171 -9.01 21.59 -6.10
C ARG A 171 -10.44 21.53 -6.63
N ALA A 172 -10.75 20.56 -7.48
CA ALA A 172 -12.10 20.27 -7.96
C ALA A 172 -12.63 18.95 -7.38
N TYR A 173 -13.94 18.93 -7.12
CA TYR A 173 -14.71 17.77 -6.66
C TYR A 173 -16.09 17.77 -7.30
N LEU A 174 -16.71 16.60 -7.40
CA LEU A 174 -18.10 16.41 -7.77
C LEU A 174 -18.94 16.35 -6.49
N PRO A 175 -19.92 17.24 -6.28
CA PRO A 175 -20.88 17.08 -5.20
C PRO A 175 -21.85 15.93 -5.55
N LEU A 176 -21.81 14.86 -4.76
CA LEU A 176 -22.71 13.71 -4.93
C LEU A 176 -23.48 13.48 -3.63
N GLY A 177 -24.72 14.00 -3.59
CA GLY A 177 -25.49 14.05 -2.34
C GLY A 177 -24.79 14.90 -1.28
N ASN A 178 -24.52 14.33 -0.11
CA ASN A 178 -23.79 14.99 0.98
C ASN A 178 -22.28 14.79 0.91
N GLU A 179 -21.79 14.02 -0.07
CA GLU A 179 -20.39 13.67 -0.19
C GLU A 179 -19.68 14.52 -1.25
N ARG A 180 -18.36 14.70 -1.06
CA ARG A 180 -17.47 15.33 -2.04
C ARG A 180 -16.62 14.25 -2.68
N VAL A 181 -16.90 13.94 -3.94
CA VAL A 181 -16.12 12.98 -4.71
C VAL A 181 -14.96 13.70 -5.37
N TYR A 182 -13.75 13.41 -4.94
CA TYR A 182 -12.54 14.01 -5.49
C TYR A 182 -12.01 13.19 -6.67
N GLY A 183 -11.21 13.82 -7.53
CA GLY A 183 -10.61 13.15 -8.68
C GLY A 183 -9.37 12.31 -8.33
N ASN A 184 -9.35 11.55 -7.24
CA ASN A 184 -8.27 10.62 -6.90
C ASN A 184 -8.36 9.37 -7.80
N LEU A 185 -7.84 9.49 -9.02
CA LEU A 185 -7.87 8.39 -9.98
C LEU A 185 -6.70 7.42 -9.73
N MET A 186 -7.03 6.19 -9.33
CA MET A 186 -6.11 5.05 -9.30
C MET A 186 -6.32 4.20 -10.56
N ILE A 187 -5.32 4.15 -11.43
CA ILE A 187 -5.44 3.46 -12.72
C ILE A 187 -4.31 2.43 -12.84
N ALA A 188 -4.68 1.18 -13.07
CA ALA A 188 -3.76 0.11 -13.40
C ALA A 188 -3.84 -0.20 -14.90
N LEU A 189 -2.73 -0.03 -15.62
CA LEU A 189 -2.63 -0.43 -17.02
C LEU A 189 -2.31 -1.93 -17.09
N TYR A 190 -3.27 -2.73 -17.55
CA TYR A 190 -3.13 -4.18 -17.66
C TYR A 190 -3.04 -4.64 -19.13
N GLY A 191 -2.20 -5.63 -19.38
CA GLY A 191 -2.07 -6.29 -20.68
C GLY A 191 -0.76 -7.06 -20.76
N ASN A 192 -0.66 -8.00 -21.71
CA ASN A 192 0.52 -8.86 -21.88
C ASN A 192 1.82 -8.07 -21.90
N SER A 193 2.84 -8.56 -21.20
CA SER A 193 4.19 -8.04 -21.29
C SER A 193 4.65 -8.06 -22.76
N SER A 194 5.50 -7.11 -23.14
CA SER A 194 6.07 -6.95 -24.50
C SER A 194 5.12 -6.65 -25.68
N LEU A 195 3.80 -6.84 -25.59
CA LEU A 195 2.89 -6.50 -26.70
C LEU A 195 2.59 -5.00 -26.81
N PHE A 196 2.53 -4.31 -25.68
CA PHE A 196 2.18 -2.90 -25.64
C PHE A 196 3.14 -2.09 -24.78
N ALA A 197 3.42 -0.86 -25.22
CA ALA A 197 4.32 0.09 -24.58
C ALA A 197 3.72 0.74 -23.30
N LYS A 198 3.26 -0.07 -22.32
CA LYS A 198 2.59 0.37 -21.07
C LYS A 198 3.41 1.39 -20.29
N SER A 199 4.59 0.98 -19.81
CA SER A 199 5.46 1.82 -18.98
C SER A 199 5.98 3.04 -19.76
N THR A 200 6.14 2.92 -21.08
CA THR A 200 6.51 4.06 -21.94
C THR A 200 5.40 5.10 -21.99
N THR A 201 4.14 4.68 -22.22
CA THR A 201 2.99 5.58 -22.27
C THR A 201 2.80 6.33 -20.96
N ALA A 202 2.87 5.64 -19.82
CA ALA A 202 2.76 6.27 -18.51
C ALA A 202 3.92 7.25 -18.23
N ARG A 203 5.14 6.94 -18.70
CA ARG A 203 6.30 7.83 -18.59
C ARG A 203 6.14 9.12 -19.41
N VAL A 204 5.40 9.09 -20.52
CA VAL A 204 5.08 10.30 -21.30
C VAL A 204 4.28 11.30 -20.45
N ALA A 205 3.23 10.85 -19.76
CA ALA A 205 2.46 11.70 -18.83
C ALA A 205 3.35 12.28 -17.73
N LYS A 206 4.16 11.42 -17.09
CA LYS A 206 5.08 11.81 -16.01
C LYS A 206 6.09 12.86 -16.49
N LYS A 207 6.71 12.64 -17.65
CA LYS A 207 7.68 13.58 -18.22
C LYS A 207 7.02 14.91 -18.55
N MET A 208 5.84 14.89 -19.17
CA MET A 208 5.07 16.11 -19.46
C MET A 208 4.82 16.95 -18.19
N LEU A 209 4.45 16.33 -17.07
CA LEU A 209 4.28 17.03 -15.79
C LEU A 209 5.58 17.66 -15.28
N ILE A 210 6.70 16.96 -15.41
CA ILE A 210 8.02 17.47 -15.00
C ILE A 210 8.42 18.68 -15.85
N GLU A 211 8.38 18.53 -17.18
CA GLU A 211 8.78 19.57 -18.14
C GLU A 211 7.86 20.80 -18.05
N SER A 212 6.59 20.62 -17.64
CA SER A 212 5.64 21.71 -17.40
C SER A 212 5.83 22.41 -16.04
N GLY A 213 6.87 22.06 -15.27
CA GLY A 213 7.14 22.63 -13.94
C GLY A 213 6.23 22.09 -12.82
N LEU A 214 5.40 21.09 -13.12
CA LEU A 214 4.44 20.46 -12.21
C LEU A 214 5.00 19.21 -11.53
N GLY A 215 6.27 18.86 -11.76
CA GLY A 215 6.91 17.70 -11.14
C GLY A 215 6.94 17.71 -9.59
N HIS A 216 6.72 18.87 -8.96
CA HIS A 216 6.58 18.97 -7.49
C HIS A 216 5.30 18.30 -6.95
N LEU A 217 4.32 18.03 -7.81
CA LEU A 217 3.10 17.25 -7.51
C LEU A 217 3.33 15.74 -7.62
N LEU A 218 4.49 15.29 -8.11
CA LEU A 218 4.80 13.86 -8.20
C LEU A 218 5.45 13.36 -6.90
N GLY A 219 5.02 12.18 -6.48
CA GLY A 219 5.67 11.38 -5.45
C GLY A 219 6.91 10.65 -6.00
N PRO A 220 7.71 10.04 -5.12
CA PRO A 220 8.78 9.13 -5.55
C PRO A 220 8.20 7.87 -6.23
N ASP A 221 9.00 7.20 -7.06
CA ASP A 221 8.55 6.05 -7.87
C ASP A 221 8.32 4.78 -7.04
N LYS A 222 9.09 4.60 -5.97
CA LYS A 222 9.00 3.45 -5.05
C LYS A 222 9.20 3.88 -3.60
N PRO A 223 8.25 4.61 -2.98
CA PRO A 223 8.36 4.94 -1.56
C PRO A 223 8.06 3.72 -0.70
N SER A 224 8.75 3.59 0.44
CA SER A 224 8.21 2.81 1.55
C SER A 224 7.01 3.53 2.18
N PRO A 225 6.08 2.81 2.84
CA PRO A 225 4.93 3.41 3.54
C PRO A 225 5.31 4.61 4.42
N SER A 226 6.30 4.41 5.31
CA SER A 226 6.74 5.46 6.24
C SER A 226 7.36 6.66 5.51
N LYS A 227 8.06 6.44 4.39
CA LYS A 227 8.65 7.51 3.60
C LYS A 227 7.59 8.30 2.84
N LEU A 228 6.56 7.63 2.31
CA LEU A 228 5.42 8.28 1.67
C LEU A 228 4.72 9.22 2.65
N LEU A 229 4.33 8.71 3.82
CA LEU A 229 3.66 9.48 4.86
C LEU A 229 4.54 10.63 5.38
N SER A 230 5.83 10.40 5.60
CA SER A 230 6.78 11.45 6.00
C SER A 230 6.85 12.59 4.98
N ASN A 231 6.92 12.26 3.68
CA ASN A 231 6.92 13.25 2.61
C ASN A 231 5.58 14.00 2.54
N MET A 232 4.46 13.30 2.72
CA MET A 232 3.11 13.87 2.67
C MET A 232 2.77 14.73 3.88
N ALA A 233 3.39 14.47 5.03
CA ALA A 233 3.19 15.23 6.25
C ALA A 233 3.71 16.67 6.16
N GLY A 234 4.60 16.99 5.20
CA GLY A 234 5.07 18.36 4.99
C GLY A 234 5.74 19.00 6.22
N LYS A 235 6.38 18.21 7.09
CA LYS A 235 6.98 18.70 8.35
C LYS A 235 8.47 18.98 8.27
N HIS A 236 9.14 18.55 7.22
CA HIS A 236 10.59 18.62 7.13
C HIS A 236 11.05 19.68 6.13
N ILE A 237 11.44 20.84 6.68
CA ILE A 237 12.25 21.84 5.98
C ILE A 237 13.68 21.69 6.53
N ALA A 238 14.67 21.67 5.66
CA ALA A 238 16.07 21.55 6.06
C ALA A 238 16.50 22.79 6.87
N SER A 239 17.32 22.61 7.91
CA SER A 239 17.76 23.70 8.80
C SER A 239 18.57 24.78 8.07
N ASP A 240 19.16 24.43 6.93
CA ASP A 240 19.96 25.28 6.06
C ASP A 240 19.14 25.88 4.89
N TYR A 241 17.80 25.83 4.95
CA TYR A 241 16.91 26.29 3.87
C TYR A 241 17.25 27.68 3.34
N SER A 242 17.53 28.65 4.23
CA SER A 242 17.87 30.02 3.87
C SER A 242 19.20 30.16 3.11
N SER A 243 20.09 29.17 3.23
CA SER A 243 21.37 29.14 2.51
C SER A 243 21.32 28.35 1.20
N LEU A 244 20.19 27.70 0.88
CA LEU A 244 20.04 27.01 -0.39
C LEU A 244 19.93 28.01 -1.55
N PRO A 245 20.34 27.65 -2.77
CA PRO A 245 20.03 28.43 -3.97
C PRO A 245 18.54 28.72 -4.10
N ILE A 246 18.17 29.92 -4.59
CA ILE A 246 16.78 30.40 -4.71
C ILE A 246 15.90 29.39 -5.46
N GLU A 247 16.41 28.79 -6.54
CA GLU A 247 15.70 27.76 -7.31
C GLU A 247 15.28 26.55 -6.46
N LYS A 248 16.16 26.10 -5.56
CA LYS A 248 15.87 24.99 -4.63
C LYS A 248 14.89 25.42 -3.55
N GLN A 249 15.00 26.67 -3.06
CA GLN A 249 14.06 27.23 -2.10
C GLN A 249 12.64 27.28 -2.67
N GLU A 250 12.49 27.71 -3.93
CA GLU A 250 11.22 27.76 -4.64
C GLU A 250 10.63 26.37 -4.91
N LEU A 251 11.46 25.41 -5.29
CA LEU A 251 11.00 24.02 -5.46
C LEU A 251 10.48 23.43 -4.15
N ILE A 252 11.18 23.65 -3.04
CA ILE A 252 10.74 23.23 -1.71
C ILE A 252 9.44 23.94 -1.35
N ARG A 253 9.33 25.26 -1.58
CA ARG A 253 8.11 26.04 -1.34
C ARG A 253 6.91 25.46 -2.09
N LYS A 254 7.08 25.14 -3.37
CA LYS A 254 6.03 24.50 -4.19
C LYS A 254 5.65 23.12 -3.65
N LYS A 255 6.61 22.29 -3.26
CA LYS A 255 6.35 20.97 -2.65
C LYS A 255 5.57 21.08 -1.34
N MET A 256 5.87 22.10 -0.53
CA MET A 256 5.25 22.37 0.76
C MET A 256 3.86 23.01 0.65
N THR A 257 3.50 23.53 -0.53
CA THR A 257 2.16 24.09 -0.76
C THR A 257 1.11 22.97 -0.84
N MET A 258 1.49 21.79 -1.37
CA MET A 258 0.63 20.62 -1.52
C MET A 258 1.39 19.35 -1.13
N PRO A 259 1.77 19.19 0.16
CA PRO A 259 2.60 18.07 0.59
C PRO A 259 1.80 16.76 0.55
N GLY A 260 0.54 16.79 0.99
CA GLY A 260 -0.36 15.64 1.01
C GLY A 260 -1.01 15.28 -0.33
N GLN A 261 -0.74 16.00 -1.41
CA GLN A 261 -1.27 15.69 -2.75
C GLN A 261 -0.13 15.29 -3.67
N LYS A 262 -0.04 13.99 -3.96
CA LYS A 262 1.03 13.41 -4.76
C LYS A 262 0.51 12.43 -5.80
N GLY A 263 0.85 12.66 -7.06
CA GLY A 263 0.72 11.68 -8.13
C GLY A 263 1.79 10.61 -8.00
N MET A 264 1.38 9.35 -7.96
CA MET A 264 2.30 8.22 -7.93
C MET A 264 2.31 7.50 -9.26
N TYR A 265 3.50 7.05 -9.66
CA TYR A 265 3.69 6.15 -10.79
C TYR A 265 4.47 4.94 -10.27
N ILE A 266 3.85 3.77 -10.36
CA ILE A 266 4.44 2.50 -9.92
C ILE A 266 4.56 1.63 -11.16
N ASP A 267 5.80 1.36 -11.57
CA ASP A 267 6.08 0.35 -12.60
C ASP A 267 6.00 -1.05 -12.00
N GLU A 268 5.58 -2.03 -12.80
CA GLU A 268 5.38 -3.42 -12.35
C GLU A 268 4.39 -3.53 -11.14
N ILE A 269 3.21 -2.94 -11.27
CA ILE A 269 2.18 -2.93 -10.22
C ILE A 269 1.84 -4.32 -9.67
N GLY A 270 1.92 -5.37 -10.51
CA GLY A 270 1.75 -6.76 -10.09
C GLY A 270 2.66 -7.10 -8.90
N LYS A 271 3.99 -7.02 -9.11
CA LYS A 271 5.01 -7.27 -8.05
C LYS A 271 4.81 -6.41 -6.81
N PHE A 272 4.35 -5.17 -7.00
CA PHE A 272 4.04 -4.28 -5.89
C PHE A 272 2.88 -4.81 -5.05
N ILE A 273 1.78 -5.24 -5.70
CA ILE A 273 0.63 -5.86 -5.04
C ILE A 273 1.04 -7.17 -4.36
N GLU A 274 1.80 -8.05 -5.02
CA GLU A 274 2.27 -9.30 -4.39
C GLU A 274 3.08 -9.01 -3.13
N SER A 275 3.95 -7.99 -3.20
CA SER A 275 4.72 -7.56 -2.04
C SER A 275 3.81 -7.02 -0.95
N ALA A 276 2.81 -6.21 -1.28
CA ALA A 276 1.90 -5.61 -0.31
C ALA A 276 0.98 -6.65 0.35
N LEU A 277 0.59 -7.71 -0.34
CA LEU A 277 -0.27 -8.76 0.20
C LEU A 277 0.48 -9.79 1.07
N LYS A 278 1.80 -9.91 0.94
CA LYS A 278 2.62 -10.80 1.78
C LYS A 278 2.63 -10.34 3.25
N LYS A 279 2.16 -11.19 4.17
CA LYS A 279 2.27 -10.98 5.62
C LYS A 279 3.74 -10.73 6.00
N ASN A 280 3.98 -9.74 6.87
CA ASN A 280 5.31 -9.28 7.31
C ASN A 280 6.21 -8.62 6.26
N SER A 281 5.68 -8.25 5.08
CA SER A 281 6.44 -7.45 4.13
C SER A 281 6.55 -5.98 4.57
N THR A 282 7.57 -5.28 4.10
CA THR A 282 7.73 -3.83 4.30
C THR A 282 6.59 -3.01 3.67
N ASN A 283 5.82 -3.59 2.76
CA ASN A 283 4.73 -2.94 2.03
C ASN A 283 3.34 -3.36 2.51
N SER A 284 3.25 -4.20 3.55
CA SER A 284 1.98 -4.73 4.06
C SER A 284 1.01 -3.63 4.50
N GLU A 285 1.52 -2.55 5.09
CA GLU A 285 0.72 -1.37 5.49
C GLU A 285 0.29 -0.48 4.31
N PHE A 286 0.81 -0.71 3.09
CA PHE A 286 0.63 0.21 1.98
C PHE A 286 -0.81 0.17 1.43
N VAL A 287 -1.47 -1.00 1.45
CA VAL A 287 -2.87 -1.15 1.02
C VAL A 287 -3.79 -0.31 1.91
N ASP A 288 -3.65 -0.43 3.24
CA ASP A 288 -4.44 0.33 4.21
C ASP A 288 -4.22 1.84 4.06
N ILE A 289 -2.98 2.26 3.83
CA ILE A 289 -2.65 3.67 3.58
C ILE A 289 -3.33 4.15 2.30
N LEU A 290 -3.28 3.39 1.20
CA LEU A 290 -3.92 3.78 -0.05
C LEU A 290 -5.44 3.93 0.10
N LEU A 291 -6.10 2.94 0.73
CA LEU A 291 -7.53 2.98 0.98
C LEU A 291 -7.93 4.15 1.88
N THR A 292 -7.11 4.44 2.90
CA THR A 292 -7.35 5.60 3.78
C THR A 292 -7.19 6.93 3.02
N LEU A 293 -6.18 7.04 2.14
CA LEU A 293 -5.98 8.22 1.31
C LEU A 293 -7.08 8.39 0.27
N ASP A 294 -7.63 7.28 -0.25
CA ASP A 294 -8.70 7.25 -1.23
C ASP A 294 -10.05 7.68 -0.63
N ALA A 295 -10.42 7.10 0.51
CA ALA A 295 -11.59 7.49 1.30
C ALA A 295 -11.54 8.97 1.74
N CYS A 296 -10.33 9.50 1.79
CA CYS A 296 -10.00 10.84 2.20
C CYS A 296 -10.85 11.42 3.36
N PRO A 297 -10.65 10.91 4.58
CA PRO A 297 -11.28 11.49 5.76
C PRO A 297 -10.85 12.95 5.96
N LEU A 298 -11.77 13.77 6.49
CA LEU A 298 -11.50 15.18 6.80
C LEU A 298 -10.31 15.38 7.75
N SER A 299 -9.99 14.39 8.59
CA SER A 299 -8.86 14.41 9.52
C SER A 299 -7.49 14.47 8.81
N LEU A 300 -7.40 14.06 7.54
CA LEU A 300 -6.18 14.12 6.74
C LEU A 300 -6.02 15.43 5.95
N LEU A 301 -6.99 16.35 6.03
CA LEU A 301 -6.83 17.71 5.51
C LEU A 301 -5.81 18.47 6.37
N GLN A 302 -4.55 18.46 5.94
CA GLN A 302 -3.57 19.43 6.38
C GLN A 302 -3.83 20.75 5.68
N ILE A 303 -4.77 21.53 6.21
CA ILE A 303 -4.86 22.96 5.91
C ILE A 303 -3.61 23.60 6.54
N PRO A 304 -2.81 24.40 5.82
CA PRO A 304 -1.71 25.12 6.43
C PRO A 304 -2.25 25.90 7.65
N ARG A 305 -1.71 25.65 8.84
CA ARG A 305 -2.08 26.42 10.04
C ARG A 305 -1.87 27.90 9.73
N GLN A 306 -2.95 28.68 9.69
CA GLN A 306 -2.91 30.14 9.66
C GLN A 306 -2.19 30.63 10.92
N GLY A 307 -0.90 30.88 10.79
CA GLY A 307 -0.14 31.70 11.73
C GLY A 307 -0.11 33.13 11.21
N ASP A 308 -1.26 33.80 11.09
CA ASP A 308 -1.43 35.27 11.10
C ASP A 308 -2.93 35.59 10.99
N GLN A 309 -3.55 36.04 12.08
CA GLN A 309 -4.98 36.40 12.15
C GLN A 309 -5.29 37.82 11.62
N SER A 310 -4.46 38.40 10.74
CA SER A 310 -4.67 39.78 10.29
C SER A 310 -5.08 39.97 8.82
N ARG A 311 -5.30 38.90 8.05
CA ARG A 311 -5.88 39.03 6.69
C ARG A 311 -6.95 37.98 6.41
N SER A 312 -8.19 38.43 6.28
CA SER A 312 -9.32 37.65 5.79
C SER A 312 -9.01 37.12 4.39
N TYR A 313 -8.71 35.84 4.29
CA TYR A 313 -8.64 35.15 3.02
C TYR A 313 -10.06 34.80 2.58
N ASN A 314 -10.57 35.55 1.61
CA ASN A 314 -11.80 35.21 0.89
C ASN A 314 -11.41 34.13 -0.15
N PRO A 315 -11.93 32.88 -0.09
CA PRO A 315 -11.50 31.81 -0.99
C PRO A 315 -11.99 31.96 -2.44
N ILE A 316 -12.53 33.12 -2.80
CA ILE A 316 -12.86 33.51 -4.16
C ILE A 316 -12.02 34.75 -4.47
N SER A 317 -10.84 34.55 -5.04
CA SER A 317 -10.05 35.63 -5.65
C SER A 317 -10.17 35.53 -7.17
N PRO A 318 -10.60 36.60 -7.87
CA PRO A 318 -10.83 36.61 -9.30
C PRO A 318 -9.49 36.82 -10.03
N TYR A 319 -8.85 35.75 -10.47
CA TYR A 319 -7.70 35.83 -11.38
C TYR A 319 -7.90 34.99 -12.65
N TRP A 320 -9.15 34.93 -13.13
CA TRP A 320 -9.50 34.34 -14.41
C TRP A 320 -10.24 35.32 -15.33
N GLU A 321 -9.70 36.53 -15.47
CA GLU A 321 -9.92 37.35 -16.66
C GLU A 321 -8.54 37.69 -17.24
N GLY A 322 -8.23 37.07 -18.37
CA GLY A 322 -6.98 37.15 -19.12
C GLY A 322 -6.93 36.09 -20.19
#